data_AF-A0A9E2JSK4-F1
#
_entry.id   AF-A0A9E2JSK4-F1
#
_cell.length_a   1.000
_cell.length_b   1.000
_cell.length_c   1.000
_cell.angle_alpha   90.00
_cell.angle_beta   90.00
_cell.angle_gamma   90.00
#
_symmetry.space_group_name_H-M   'P 1'
#
loop_
_entity.id
_entity.type
_entity.pdbx_description
1 polymer ?
#
loop_
_entity_poly.entity_id
_entity_poly.type
_entity_poly.pdbx_seq_one_letter_code
_entity_poly.pdbx_strand_id
1 'polypeptide(L)'
;MAGVFGKLPTQGDFVARGLPPGVQGALDDWVTRHLLPIDAERWPQSGILAALPEALILAVPSCDAVGRAFALCAVTHSQVDQPGADGWAAMTLPYLDAGLSGALDLAALAQALAPLTPPRSAAPLRAPLVWAPGNAPASPEALARLSSS
;
A
#
# COMPACT_ATOMS: atom_id res chain seq x y z
N MET A 1 -0.60 -14.11 3.32
CA MET A 1 0.76 -13.54 3.44
C MET A 1 0.75 -12.20 2.76
N ALA A 2 1.38 -11.19 3.36
CA ALA A 2 1.59 -9.91 2.69
C ALA A 2 2.96 -9.87 2.00
N GLY A 3 3.02 -9.15 0.88
CA GLY A 3 4.23 -8.80 0.16
C GLY A 3 4.47 -7.30 0.16
N VAL A 4 5.57 -6.90 -0.48
CA VAL A 4 5.97 -5.51 -0.66
C VAL A 4 6.25 -5.20 -2.13
N PHE A 5 5.82 -4.02 -2.58
CA PHE A 5 6.04 -3.49 -3.91
C PHE A 5 6.32 -1.98 -3.85
N GLY A 6 7.11 -1.45 -4.79
CA GLY A 6 7.28 0.00 -4.95
C GLY A 6 8.72 0.43 -4.78
N LYS A 7 8.96 1.56 -4.10
CA LYS A 7 10.32 2.11 -3.91
C LYS A 7 10.71 2.22 -2.45
N LEU A 8 11.98 1.89 -2.19
CA LEU A 8 12.64 2.08 -0.91
C LEU A 8 13.79 3.08 -1.09
N PRO A 9 14.01 4.01 -0.14
CA PRO A 9 15.12 4.96 -0.21
C PRO A 9 16.51 4.29 -0.25
N THR A 10 16.62 3.04 0.20
CA THR A 10 17.86 2.26 0.19
C THR A 10 18.09 1.49 -1.11
N GLN A 11 17.16 1.53 -2.07
CA GLN A 11 17.20 0.76 -3.32
C GLN A 11 17.20 1.71 -4.52
N GLY A 12 17.95 1.37 -5.56
CA GLY A 12 18.05 2.19 -6.78
C GLY A 12 16.94 1.97 -7.80
N ASP A 13 16.12 0.92 -7.64
CA ASP A 13 15.04 0.55 -8.55
C ASP A 13 13.84 -0.04 -7.77
N PHE A 14 12.77 -0.37 -8.48
CA PHE A 14 11.59 -1.00 -7.92
C PHE A 14 11.90 -2.30 -7.17
N VAL A 15 11.21 -2.48 -6.05
CA VAL A 15 11.24 -3.71 -5.27
C VAL A 15 9.93 -4.47 -5.42
N ALA A 16 10.01 -5.79 -5.46
CA ALA A 16 8.87 -6.69 -5.45
C ALA A 16 9.25 -7.99 -4.72
N ARG A 17 8.57 -8.29 -3.60
CA ARG A 17 8.80 -9.51 -2.80
C ARG A 17 7.49 -10.00 -2.19
N GLY A 18 7.22 -11.30 -2.28
CA GLY A 18 6.05 -11.93 -1.64
C GLY A 18 4.69 -11.52 -2.21
N LEU A 19 4.65 -10.95 -3.42
CA LEU A 19 3.40 -10.53 -4.05
C LEU A 19 2.56 -11.74 -4.48
N PRO A 20 1.22 -11.65 -4.42
CA PRO A 20 0.35 -12.65 -5.01
C PRO A 20 0.63 -12.80 -6.53
N PRO A 21 0.57 -14.01 -7.10
CA PRO A 21 0.80 -14.23 -8.52
C PRO A 21 -0.11 -13.36 -9.41
N GLY A 22 0.45 -12.75 -10.46
CA GLY A 22 -0.30 -11.96 -11.43
C GLY A 22 -0.72 -10.55 -10.98
N VAL A 23 -0.50 -10.16 -9.72
CA VAL A 23 -0.93 -8.85 -9.19
C VAL A 23 0.02 -7.71 -9.56
N GLN A 24 1.31 -7.98 -9.79
CA GLN A 24 2.33 -6.94 -9.93
C GLN A 24 2.03 -5.91 -11.04
N GLY A 25 1.62 -6.35 -12.23
CA GLY A 25 1.32 -5.43 -13.34
C GLY A 25 0.11 -4.54 -13.05
N ALA A 26 -0.99 -5.13 -12.59
CA ALA A 26 -2.19 -4.38 -12.22
C ALA A 26 -1.94 -3.41 -11.06
N LEU A 27 -1.09 -3.79 -10.12
CA LEU A 27 -0.66 -2.94 -9.01
C LEU A 27 0.17 -1.75 -9.50
N ASP A 28 1.17 -1.97 -10.35
CA ASP A 28 2.02 -0.92 -10.91
C ASP A 28 1.19 0.11 -11.68
N ASP A 29 0.32 -0.36 -12.58
CA ASP A 29 -0.60 0.49 -13.35
C ASP A 29 -1.51 1.31 -12.43
N TRP A 30 -2.03 0.69 -11.37
CA TRP A 30 -2.94 1.36 -10.43
C TRP A 30 -2.21 2.43 -9.59
N VAL A 31 -1.04 2.11 -9.04
CA VAL A 31 -0.22 3.04 -8.25
C VAL A 31 0.24 4.21 -9.12
N THR A 32 0.71 3.94 -10.34
CA THR A 32 1.12 4.97 -11.31
C THR A 32 -0.06 5.89 -11.66
N ARG A 33 -1.25 5.33 -11.89
CA ARG A 33 -2.42 6.13 -12.27
C ARG A 33 -2.99 6.96 -11.12
N HIS A 34 -3.05 6.40 -9.92
CA HIS A 34 -3.87 6.97 -8.83
C HIS A 34 -3.06 7.56 -7.68
N LEU A 35 -1.86 7.03 -7.38
CA LEU A 35 -1.08 7.47 -6.22
C LEU A 35 0.09 8.37 -6.60
N LEU A 36 0.76 8.08 -7.73
CA LEU A 36 1.88 8.89 -8.21
C LEU A 36 1.54 10.38 -8.40
N PRO A 37 0.32 10.77 -8.84
CA PRO A 37 -0.05 12.18 -8.96
C PRO A 37 -0.34 12.90 -7.62
N ILE A 38 -0.33 12.20 -6.48
CA ILE A 38 -0.62 12.81 -5.18
C ILE A 38 0.66 13.43 -4.60
N ASP A 39 0.63 14.73 -4.35
CA ASP A 39 1.72 15.44 -3.68
C ASP A 39 2.01 14.82 -2.30
N ALA A 40 3.29 14.58 -1.99
CA ALA A 40 3.72 13.92 -0.76
C ALA A 40 3.14 14.57 0.52
N GLU A 41 3.00 15.89 0.54
CA GLU A 41 2.45 16.67 1.67
C GLU A 41 0.96 16.44 1.91
N ARG A 42 0.23 15.91 0.92
CA ARG A 42 -1.22 15.65 0.97
C ARG A 42 -1.55 14.21 1.36
N TRP A 43 -0.54 13.36 1.51
CA TRP A 43 -0.76 11.99 1.97
C TRP A 43 -1.22 11.99 3.43
N PRO A 44 -2.25 11.20 3.77
CA PRO A 44 -2.54 10.91 5.16
C PRO A 44 -1.34 10.25 5.83
N GLN A 45 -1.05 10.64 7.07
CA GLN A 45 0.04 10.02 7.86
C GLN A 45 -0.19 8.51 8.05
N SER A 46 -1.45 8.07 8.08
CA SER A 46 -1.82 6.65 8.16
C SER A 46 -1.67 5.88 6.85
N GLY A 47 -1.22 6.54 5.78
CA GLY A 47 -1.18 5.99 4.43
C GLY A 47 -2.57 5.93 3.78
N ILE A 48 -2.59 5.34 2.59
CA ILE A 48 -3.81 5.12 1.81
C ILE A 48 -4.03 3.61 1.69
N LEU A 49 -5.19 3.16 2.16
CA LEU A 49 -5.71 1.83 1.88
C LEU A 49 -6.40 1.80 0.53
N ALA A 50 -6.20 0.71 -0.21
CA ALA A 50 -6.95 0.42 -1.42
C ALA A 50 -7.37 -1.05 -1.46
N ALA A 51 -8.66 -1.30 -1.67
CA ALA A 51 -9.19 -2.62 -1.99
C ALA A 51 -9.38 -2.70 -3.51
N LEU A 52 -8.60 -3.57 -4.16
CA LEU A 52 -8.73 -3.97 -5.55
C LEU A 52 -9.37 -5.37 -5.61
N PRO A 53 -9.90 -5.82 -6.76
CA PRO A 53 -10.55 -7.14 -6.86
C PRO A 53 -9.73 -8.29 -6.25
N GLU A 54 -8.42 -8.32 -6.47
CA GLU A 54 -7.54 -9.41 -6.02
C GLU A 54 -6.60 -9.03 -4.85
N ALA A 55 -6.57 -7.76 -4.44
CA ALA A 55 -5.58 -7.28 -3.48
C ALA A 55 -6.10 -6.19 -2.54
N LEU A 56 -5.66 -6.24 -1.29
CA LEU A 56 -5.68 -5.11 -0.37
C LEU A 56 -4.27 -4.52 -0.32
N ILE A 57 -4.19 -3.20 -0.42
CA ILE A 57 -2.94 -2.44 -0.46
C ILE A 57 -2.95 -1.43 0.68
N LEU A 58 -1.85 -1.32 1.42
CA LEU A 58 -1.51 -0.14 2.20
C LEU A 58 -0.34 0.55 1.50
N ALA A 59 -0.55 1.79 1.06
CA ALA A 59 0.45 2.59 0.39
C ALA A 59 0.87 3.78 1.26
N VAL A 60 2.16 4.12 1.19
CA VAL A 60 2.76 5.31 1.82
C VAL A 60 3.64 6.03 0.79
N PRO A 61 3.82 7.37 0.89
CA PRO A 61 4.69 8.10 -0.03
C PRO A 61 6.14 7.65 0.15
N SER A 62 6.88 7.52 -0.95
CA SER A 62 8.29 7.10 -0.95
C SER A 62 9.04 7.60 -2.19
N CYS A 63 10.35 7.36 -2.23
CA CYS A 63 11.24 7.53 -3.37
C CYS A 63 12.33 6.47 -3.36
N ASP A 64 13.02 6.28 -4.48
CA ASP A 64 14.24 5.46 -4.52
C ASP A 64 15.46 6.26 -4.05
N ALA A 65 16.63 5.59 -4.00
CA ALA A 65 17.90 6.16 -3.59
C ALA A 65 18.35 7.38 -4.43
N VAL A 66 17.78 7.58 -5.63
CA VAL A 66 18.07 8.74 -6.50
C VAL A 66 16.97 9.81 -6.47
N GLY A 67 15.97 9.64 -5.60
CA GLY A 67 14.92 10.64 -5.35
C GLY A 67 13.72 10.60 -6.30
N ARG A 68 13.57 9.57 -7.14
CA ARG A 68 12.41 9.45 -8.03
C ARG A 68 11.20 8.94 -7.23
N ALA A 69 10.18 9.78 -7.08
CA ALA A 69 8.98 9.47 -6.31
C ALA A 69 8.23 8.24 -6.85
N PHE A 70 7.77 7.39 -5.92
CA PHE A 70 6.80 6.31 -6.15
C PHE A 70 6.38 5.76 -4.78
N ALA A 71 5.14 5.31 -4.62
CA ALA A 71 4.67 4.78 -3.34
C ALA A 71 5.41 3.49 -2.93
N LEU A 72 5.56 3.28 -1.62
CA LEU A 72 5.86 1.95 -1.07
C LEU A 72 4.54 1.30 -0.64
N CYS A 73 4.31 0.07 -1.08
CA CYS A 73 3.06 -0.65 -0.88
C CYS A 73 3.29 -1.97 -0.15
N ALA A 74 2.57 -2.20 0.94
CA ALA A 74 2.30 -3.54 1.43
C ALA A 74 1.06 -4.09 0.72
N VAL A 75 1.09 -5.38 0.34
CA VAL A 75 0.06 -5.99 -0.52
C VAL A 75 -0.36 -7.33 0.06
N THR A 76 -1.66 -7.56 0.23
CA THR A 76 -2.23 -8.84 0.67
C THR A 76 -3.53 -9.11 -0.10
N HIS A 77 -4.22 -10.21 0.20
CA HIS A 77 -5.51 -10.54 -0.41
C HIS A 77 -6.67 -9.62 0.05
N SER A 78 -7.70 -9.45 -0.80
CA SER A 78 -8.79 -8.47 -0.67
C SER A 78 -10.07 -8.93 0.04
N GLN A 79 -10.14 -10.17 0.53
CA GLN A 79 -11.36 -10.75 1.13
C GLN A 79 -11.63 -10.27 2.56
N VAL A 80 -11.69 -8.96 2.76
CA VAL A 80 -11.73 -8.31 4.08
C VAL A 80 -12.89 -7.32 4.15
N ASP A 81 -13.38 -7.07 5.35
CA ASP A 81 -14.21 -5.89 5.63
C ASP A 81 -13.32 -4.70 6.02
N GLN A 82 -13.94 -3.53 6.17
CA GLN A 82 -13.20 -2.33 6.53
C GLN A 82 -12.48 -2.44 7.89
N PRO A 83 -13.10 -2.93 8.98
CA PRO A 83 -12.39 -3.08 10.25
C PRO A 83 -11.17 -4.01 10.15
N GLY A 84 -11.29 -5.12 9.40
CA GLY A 84 -10.17 -6.03 9.16
C GLY A 84 -9.04 -5.37 8.35
N ALA A 85 -9.38 -4.55 7.36
CA ALA A 85 -8.41 -3.80 6.57
C ALA A 85 -7.71 -2.70 7.40
N ASP A 86 -8.45 -1.93 8.17
CA ASP A 86 -7.92 -0.87 9.04
C ASP A 86 -7.01 -1.45 10.13
N GLY A 87 -7.42 -2.57 10.75
CA GLY A 87 -6.60 -3.29 11.73
C GLY A 87 -5.29 -3.84 11.13
N TRP A 88 -5.36 -4.39 9.92
CA TRP A 88 -4.16 -4.81 9.20
C TRP A 88 -3.25 -3.63 8.85
N ALA A 89 -3.80 -2.50 8.42
CA ALA A 89 -3.01 -1.30 8.14
C ALA A 89 -2.26 -0.81 9.38
N ALA A 90 -2.93 -0.76 10.53
CA ALA A 90 -2.32 -0.35 11.79
C ALA A 90 -1.14 -1.26 12.20
N MET A 91 -1.24 -2.57 11.96
CA MET A 91 -0.13 -3.52 12.19
C MET A 91 1.00 -3.40 11.16
N THR A 92 0.67 -2.97 9.93
CA THR A 92 1.58 -3.00 8.79
C THR A 92 2.41 -1.71 8.67
N LEU A 93 1.80 -0.55 8.98
CA LEU A 93 2.43 0.76 8.84
C LEU A 93 3.81 0.88 9.53
N PRO A 94 4.03 0.40 10.77
CA PRO A 94 5.33 0.52 11.42
C PRO A 94 6.47 -0.19 10.67
N TYR A 95 6.17 -1.26 9.94
CA TYR A 95 7.17 -1.95 9.12
C TYR A 95 7.49 -1.19 7.85
N LEU A 96 6.50 -0.56 7.22
CA LEU A 96 6.73 0.33 6.09
C LEU A 96 7.62 1.52 6.52
N ASP A 97 7.30 2.17 7.65
CA ASP A 97 8.11 3.26 8.22
C ASP A 97 9.56 2.82 8.52
N ALA A 98 9.73 1.61 9.06
CA ALA A 98 11.05 1.03 9.30
C ALA A 98 11.82 0.76 7.99
N GLY A 99 11.13 0.37 6.91
CA GLY A 99 11.72 0.27 5.58
C GLY A 99 12.12 1.64 5.00
N LEU A 100 11.26 2.66 5.15
CA LEU A 100 11.52 4.02 4.65
C LEU A 100 12.70 4.69 5.36
N SER A 101 12.83 4.49 6.67
CA SER A 101 13.95 4.99 7.48
C SER A 101 15.25 4.21 7.28
N GLY A 102 15.22 3.09 6.55
CA GLY A 102 16.36 2.19 6.37
C GLY A 102 16.67 1.32 7.60
N ALA A 103 15.83 1.33 8.63
CA ALA A 103 15.96 0.44 9.78
C ALA A 103 15.72 -1.04 9.42
N LEU A 104 14.93 -1.30 8.37
CA LEU A 104 14.81 -2.62 7.74
C LEU A 104 15.26 -2.55 6.28
N ASP A 105 16.12 -3.47 5.88
CA ASP A 105 16.39 -3.71 4.46
C ASP A 105 15.21 -4.44 3.79
N LEU A 106 15.26 -4.61 2.47
CA LEU A 106 14.20 -5.27 1.71
C LEU A 106 13.90 -6.70 2.19
N ALA A 107 14.93 -7.45 2.58
CA ALA A 107 14.76 -8.84 2.99
C ALA A 107 14.08 -8.92 4.37
N ALA A 108 14.53 -8.10 5.32
CA ALA A 108 13.96 -8.01 6.66
C ALA A 108 12.53 -7.44 6.62
N LEU A 109 12.27 -6.44 5.79
CA LEU A 109 10.93 -5.90 5.57
C LEU A 109 9.99 -6.97 5.00
N ALA A 110 10.40 -7.67 3.95
CA ALA A 110 9.58 -8.73 3.35
C ALA A 110 9.29 -9.87 4.35
N GLN A 111 10.28 -10.24 5.17
CA GLN A 111 10.10 -11.24 6.23
C GLN A 111 9.13 -10.78 7.32
N ALA A 112 9.21 -9.51 7.74
CA ALA A 112 8.32 -8.95 8.75
C ALA A 112 6.87 -8.81 8.26
N LEU A 113 6.67 -8.50 6.98
CA LEU A 113 5.34 -8.38 6.36
C LEU A 113 4.68 -9.74 6.07
N ALA A 114 5.46 -10.76 5.72
CA ALA A 114 4.97 -12.09 5.34
C ALA A 114 3.86 -12.67 6.26
N PRO A 115 3.97 -12.63 7.61
CA PRO A 115 2.93 -13.16 8.49
C PRO A 115 1.68 -12.27 8.58
N LEU A 116 1.74 -10.99 8.21
CA LEU A 116 0.63 -10.06 8.36
C LEU A 116 -0.47 -10.36 7.33
N THR A 117 -1.58 -10.90 7.83
CA THR A 117 -2.73 -11.26 7.00
C THR A 117 -3.99 -10.74 7.67
N PRO A 118 -4.80 -9.91 7.00
CA PRO A 118 -6.05 -9.43 7.57
C PRO A 118 -7.02 -10.61 7.76
N PRO A 119 -7.95 -10.52 8.74
CA PRO A 119 -9.00 -11.52 8.91
C PRO A 119 -9.92 -11.53 7.69
N ARG A 120 -10.30 -12.72 7.22
CA ARG A 120 -11.28 -12.85 6.15
C ARG A 120 -12.67 -12.47 6.65
N SER A 121 -13.43 -11.77 5.81
CA SER A 121 -14.81 -11.40 6.12
C SER A 121 -15.81 -12.14 5.23
N ALA A 122 -16.97 -12.50 5.81
CA ALA A 122 -18.10 -13.04 5.07
C ALA A 122 -18.86 -11.97 4.27
N ALA A 123 -18.64 -10.69 4.59
CA ALA A 123 -19.21 -9.54 3.87
C ALA A 123 -18.07 -8.61 3.41
N PRO A 124 -17.23 -9.05 2.46
CA PRO A 124 -16.06 -8.30 2.04
C PRO A 124 -16.43 -7.00 1.34
N LEU A 125 -15.48 -6.06 1.34
CA LEU A 125 -15.54 -4.81 0.60
C LEU A 125 -15.79 -5.06 -0.90
N ARG A 126 -16.60 -4.19 -1.52
CA ARG A 126 -16.86 -4.22 -2.96
C ARG A 126 -15.87 -3.30 -3.68
N ALA A 127 -14.72 -3.85 -4.04
CA ALA A 127 -13.67 -3.16 -4.80
C ALA A 127 -14.17 -2.62 -6.17
N PRO A 128 -13.54 -1.58 -6.74
CA PRO A 128 -12.38 -0.86 -6.21
C PRO A 128 -12.76 0.23 -5.21
N LEU A 129 -12.06 0.28 -4.08
CA LEU A 129 -12.26 1.28 -3.02
C LEU A 129 -10.93 1.82 -2.51
N VAL A 130 -10.94 3.06 -2.04
CA VAL A 130 -9.78 3.74 -1.41
C VAL A 130 -10.23 4.53 -0.18
N TRP A 131 -9.39 4.58 0.84
CA TRP A 131 -9.59 5.40 2.03
C TRP A 131 -8.30 5.57 2.82
N ALA A 132 -8.28 6.54 3.73
CA ALA A 132 -7.31 6.54 4.83
C ALA A 132 -7.89 5.71 5.99
N PRO A 133 -7.10 4.91 6.72
CA PRO A 133 -7.59 4.17 7.90
C PRO A 133 -8.45 5.04 8.82
N GLY A 134 -9.62 4.55 9.22
CA GLY A 134 -10.60 5.29 10.02
C GLY A 134 -11.59 6.18 9.24
N ASN A 135 -11.39 6.36 7.93
CA ASN A 135 -12.33 7.07 7.05
C ASN A 135 -13.21 6.10 6.25
N ALA A 136 -14.36 6.58 5.77
CA ALA A 136 -15.24 5.78 4.91
C ALA A 136 -14.57 5.47 3.54
N PRO A 137 -14.66 4.21 3.06
CA PRO A 137 -14.25 3.82 1.71
C PRO A 137 -14.98 4.61 0.62
N ALA A 138 -14.24 5.07 -0.37
CA ALA A 138 -14.76 5.79 -1.53
C ALA A 138 -14.22 5.18 -2.84
N SER A 139 -14.75 5.61 -3.99
CA SER A 139 -14.18 5.22 -5.29
C SER A 139 -12.76 5.80 -5.46
N PRO A 140 -11.88 5.18 -6.27
CA PRO A 140 -10.54 5.70 -6.57
C PRO A 140 -10.51 7.14 -7.11
N GLU A 141 -11.60 7.62 -7.73
CA GLU A 141 -11.75 9.00 -8.19
C GLU A 141 -11.67 10.03 -7.06
N ALA A 142 -11.98 9.62 -5.82
CA ALA A 142 -11.85 10.49 -4.65
C ALA A 142 -10.40 10.93 -4.41
N LEU A 143 -9.41 10.17 -4.87
CA LEU A 143 -7.99 10.52 -4.75
C LEU A 143 -7.61 11.75 -5.58
N ALA A 144 -8.36 12.07 -6.65
CA ALA A 144 -8.10 13.25 -7.45
C ALA A 144 -8.15 14.54 -6.62
N ARG A 145 -8.92 14.55 -5.52
CA ARG A 145 -8.97 15.68 -4.56
C ARG A 145 -7.65 15.90 -3.83
N LEU A 146 -6.86 14.85 -3.67
CA LEU A 146 -5.51 14.91 -3.11
C LEU A 146 -4.48 15.28 -4.19
N SER A 147 -4.83 15.21 -5.48
CA SER A 147 -3.94 15.49 -6.60
C SER A 147 -4.09 16.91 -7.18
N SER A 148 -5.13 17.67 -6.80
CA SER A 148 -5.42 19.00 -7.35
C SER A 148 -5.13 20.12 -6.35
N SER A 149 -4.11 20.93 -6.64
CA SER A 149 -3.96 22.30 -6.09
C SER A 149 -4.84 23.28 -6.82
#